data_AF-A0A0Q5M3Y6-F1
#
_entry.id   AF-A0A0Q5M3Y6-F1
#
_cell.length_a   1.000
_cell.length_b   1.000
_cell.length_c   1.000
_cell.angle_alpha   90.00
_cell.angle_beta   90.00
_cell.angle_gamma   90.00
#
_symmetry.space_group_name_H-M   'P 1'
#
loop_
_entity.id
_entity.type
_entity.pdbx_description
1 polymer ?
#
loop_
_entity_poly.entity_id
_entity_poly.type
_entity_poly.pdbx_seq_one_letter_code
_entity_poly.pdbx_strand_id
1 'polypeptide(L)' 'MYPMSGDIDPAATTPPERVEAEWEEGGDAACWLASVCPECGAFREAPGPCARCGAEPPSEVRR' A
#
# COMPACT_ATOMS: atom_id res chain seq x y z
N MET A 1 -11.71 30.68 30.71
CA MET A 1 -12.90 29.87 30.38
C MET A 1 -12.41 28.58 29.75
N TYR A 2 -12.15 27.55 30.57
CA TYR A 2 -11.89 26.16 30.16
C TYR A 2 -12.48 25.27 31.29
N PRO A 3 -13.23 24.20 30.97
CA PRO A 3 -14.02 23.47 31.95
C PRO A 3 -13.19 22.49 32.80
N MET A 4 -13.75 22.21 33.97
CA MET A 4 -13.23 21.49 35.13
C MET A 4 -12.71 20.08 34.81
N SER A 5 -11.70 19.68 35.58
CA SER A 5 -11.16 18.33 35.76
C SER A 5 -12.29 17.31 35.92
N GLY A 6 -12.49 16.49 34.89
CA GLY A 6 -13.25 15.25 35.00
C GLY A 6 -12.36 14.17 35.62
N ASP A 7 -12.92 13.44 36.58
CA ASP A 7 -12.30 12.31 37.26
C ASP A 7 -11.81 11.26 36.25
N ILE A 8 -10.48 11.12 36.14
CA ILE A 8 -9.84 10.07 35.36
C ILE A 8 -9.75 8.85 36.27
N ASP A 9 -10.60 7.85 36.05
CA ASP A 9 -10.51 6.56 36.73
C ASP A 9 -9.17 5.87 36.39
N PRO A 10 -8.24 5.70 37.35
CA PRO A 10 -6.94 5.08 37.06
C PRO A 10 -7.06 3.59 36.71
N ALA A 11 -8.19 2.97 37.03
CA ALA A 11 -8.52 1.58 36.69
C ALA A 11 -8.93 1.37 35.22
N ALA A 12 -9.23 2.44 34.48
CA ALA A 12 -9.61 2.37 33.07
C ALA A 12 -8.39 2.34 32.11
N THR A 13 -7.19 2.04 32.62
CA THR A 13 -5.97 1.91 31.81
C THR A 13 -5.81 0.49 31.24
N THR A 14 -6.90 -0.11 30.75
CA THR A 14 -6.76 -1.18 29.76
C THR A 14 -6.87 -0.47 28.42
N PRO A 15 -5.76 -0.28 27.68
CA PRO A 15 -5.84 0.23 26.32
C PRO A 15 -6.88 -0.62 25.59
N PRO A 16 -7.81 -0.03 24.80
CA PRO A 16 -8.65 -0.86 23.94
C PRO A 16 -7.68 -1.76 23.18
N GLU A 17 -7.86 -3.07 23.32
CA GLU A 17 -7.07 -4.06 22.60
C GLU A 17 -7.04 -3.56 21.17
N ARG A 18 -5.86 -3.07 20.77
CA ARG A 18 -5.66 -2.55 19.43
C ARG A 18 -6.11 -3.72 18.58
N VAL A 19 -7.23 -3.55 17.88
CA VAL A 19 -7.58 -4.45 16.80
C VAL A 19 -6.32 -4.44 15.97
N GLU A 20 -5.58 -5.54 16.04
CA GLU A 20 -4.40 -5.76 15.23
C GLU A 20 -4.99 -5.78 13.84
N ALA A 21 -5.10 -4.59 13.25
CA ALA A 21 -5.23 -4.48 11.84
C ALA A 21 -3.97 -5.18 11.36
N GLU A 22 -4.17 -6.45 11.04
CA GLU A 22 -3.40 -7.29 10.15
C GLU A 22 -3.30 -6.54 8.81
N TRP A 23 -2.70 -5.35 8.84
CA TRP A 23 -2.02 -4.80 7.71
C TRP A 23 -0.95 -5.84 7.42
N GLU A 24 -1.15 -6.63 6.36
CA GLU A 24 -0.09 -7.49 5.82
C GLU A 24 1.18 -6.62 5.73
N GLU A 25 2.10 -6.85 6.67
CA GLU A 25 3.28 -6.04 6.86
C GLU A 25 4.15 -6.17 5.61
N GLY A 26 4.14 -5.13 4.77
CA GLY A 26 4.97 -5.03 3.57
C GLY A 26 4.48 -5.88 2.40
N GLY A 27 3.61 -5.31 1.55
CA GLY A 27 3.50 -5.78 0.16
C GLY A 27 4.87 -5.77 -0.51
N ASP A 28 5.15 -6.76 -1.37
CA ASP A 28 6.45 -6.95 -2.03
C ASP A 28 6.98 -5.60 -2.53
N ALA A 29 8.20 -5.23 -2.12
CA ALA A 29 8.78 -3.90 -2.35
C ALA A 29 8.84 -3.51 -3.84
N ALA A 30 8.62 -4.48 -4.73
CA ALA A 30 8.58 -4.35 -6.17
C ALA A 30 7.17 -4.44 -6.78
N CYS A 31 6.07 -4.39 -6.02
CA CYS A 31 4.73 -4.51 -6.62
C CYS A 31 4.45 -3.43 -7.69
N TRP A 32 5.06 -2.24 -7.56
CA TRP A 32 5.01 -1.17 -8.56
C TRP A 32 5.88 -1.42 -9.80
N LEU A 33 6.87 -2.32 -9.76
CA LEU A 33 7.68 -2.69 -10.93
C LEU A 33 6.85 -3.40 -12.00
N ALA A 34 5.72 -4.03 -11.64
CA ALA A 34 4.78 -4.61 -12.59
C ALA A 34 4.19 -3.54 -13.55
N SER A 35 4.13 -2.28 -13.11
CA SER A 35 3.66 -1.15 -13.91
C SER A 35 4.78 -0.50 -14.72
N VAL A 36 6.04 -0.93 -14.60
CA VAL A 36 7.18 -0.39 -15.34
C VAL A 36 7.48 -1.28 -16.55
N CYS A 37 7.73 -0.67 -17.70
CA CYS A 37 8.16 -1.38 -18.90
C CYS A 37 9.57 -1.97 -18.68
N PRO A 38 9.75 -3.30 -18.79
CA PRO A 38 11.05 -3.93 -18.55
C PRO A 38 12.10 -3.58 -19.63
N GLU A 39 11.65 -3.18 -20.82
CA GLU A 39 12.55 -2.84 -21.93
C GLU A 39 13.16 -1.43 -21.80
N CYS A 40 12.37 -0.45 -21.34
CA CYS A 40 12.79 0.96 -21.36
C CYS A 40 12.64 1.71 -20.02
N GLY A 41 12.12 1.06 -18.99
CA GLY A 41 11.94 1.65 -17.65
C GLY A 41 10.82 2.69 -17.56
N ALA A 42 10.01 2.89 -18.61
CA ALA A 42 8.89 3.82 -18.57
C ALA A 42 7.71 3.26 -17.77
N PHE A 43 7.05 4.11 -16.99
CA PHE A 43 5.81 3.74 -16.31
C PHE A 43 4.67 3.59 -17.33
N ARG A 44 3.86 2.54 -17.17
CA ARG A 44 2.69 2.25 -18.01
C ARG A 44 1.43 2.75 -17.31
N GLU A 45 0.76 3.73 -17.91
CA GLU A 45 -0.49 4.30 -17.40
C GLU A 45 -1.72 3.47 -17.77
N ALA A 46 -1.64 2.68 -18.85
CA ALA A 46 -2.73 1.87 -19.37
C ALA A 46 -2.23 0.49 -19.83
N PRO A 47 -3.11 -0.54 -19.83
CA PRO A 47 -2.80 -1.84 -20.42
C PRO A 47 -2.62 -1.72 -21.93
N GLY A 48 -1.57 -2.33 -22.47
CA GLY A 48 -1.26 -2.32 -23.91
C GLY A 48 0.23 -2.10 -24.21
N PRO A 49 0.57 -1.83 -25.48
CA PRO A 49 1.95 -1.54 -25.88
C PRO A 49 2.51 -0.33 -25.14
N CYS A 50 3.82 -0.34 -24.85
CA CYS A 50 4.47 0.78 -24.18
C CYS A 50 4.41 2.04 -25.05
N ALA A 51 3.85 3.14 -24.52
CA ALA A 51 3.78 4.41 -25.23
C ALA A 51 5.16 5.01 -25.57
N ARG A 52 6.23 4.60 -24.86
CA ARG A 52 7.59 5.11 -25.08
C ARG A 52 8.39 4.33 -26.12
N CYS A 53 8.36 3.00 -26.08
CA CYS A 53 9.19 2.15 -26.95
C CYS A 53 8.40 1.21 -27.85
N GLY A 54 7.07 1.12 -27.70
CA GLY A 54 6.22 0.22 -28.48
C GLY A 54 6.22 -1.24 -28.02
N ALA A 55 7.01 -1.62 -27.01
CA ALA A 55 7.07 -3.00 -26.54
C ALA A 55 5.72 -3.50 -26.02
N GLU A 56 5.31 -4.69 -26.49
CA GLU A 56 4.10 -5.36 -26.03
C GLU A 56 4.18 -5.69 -24.52
N PRO A 57 3.04 -5.70 -23.83
CA PRO A 57 3.01 -6.15 -22.44
C PRO A 57 3.37 -7.64 -22.37
N PRO A 58 4.08 -8.09 -21.32
CA PRO A 58 4.34 -9.52 -21.15
C PRO A 58 3.00 -10.24 -21.03
N SER A 59 2.74 -11.21 -21.90
CA SER A 59 1.61 -12.12 -21.73
C SER A 59 1.84 -12.92 -20.45
N GLU A 60 0.85 -12.92 -19.56
CA GLU A 60 0.94 -13.46 -18.19
C GLU A 60 1.74 -14.76 -18.12
N VAL A 61 2.92 -14.72 -17.50
CA VAL A 61 3.59 -15.93 -17.01
C VAL A 61 2.75 -16.42 -15.83
N ARG A 62 1.82 -17.34 -16.11
CA ARG A 62 1.07 -18.08 -15.08
C ARG A 62 2.09 -18.70 -14.12
N ARG A 63 2.06 -18.28 -12.85
CA ARG A 63 2.68 -18.99 -11.72
C ARG A 63 1.64 -19.83 -11.02
#